data_AF-A0A150LA28-F1
#
_entry.id   AF-A0A150LA28-F1
#
_cell.length_a   1.000
_cell.length_b   1.000
_cell.length_c   1.000
_cell.angle_alpha   90.00
_cell.angle_beta   90.00
_cell.angle_gamma   90.00
#
_symmetry.space_group_name_H-M   'P 1'
#
loop_
_entity.id
_entity.type
_entity.pdbx_description
1 polymer ?
#
loop_
_entity_poly.entity_id
_entity_poly.type
_entity_poly.pdbx_seq_one_letter_code
_entity_poly.pdbx_strand_id
1 'polypeptide(L)'
;MPYHKNKQQAFQAAQQGMKQLDDVYNNLVQDDASYGQQLKHLKQEVNETYQQIENAMEVASETQRQQLEKYLSDIEQIVNEVNLE
;
A
#
# COMPACT_ATOMS: atom_id res chain seq x y z
N MET A 1 -2.29 27.85 -12.16
CA MET A 1 -2.01 26.45 -12.57
C MET A 1 -3.15 25.58 -12.05
N PRO A 2 -3.68 24.60 -12.82
CA PRO A 2 -4.95 23.96 -12.49
C PRO A 2 -4.73 22.78 -11.51
N TYR A 3 -5.00 23.01 -10.23
CA TYR A 3 -4.89 22.07 -9.10
C TYR A 3 -5.93 20.92 -9.09
N HIS A 4 -6.50 20.56 -10.23
CA HIS A 4 -7.64 19.62 -10.29
C HIS A 4 -7.34 18.27 -10.96
N LYS A 5 -6.11 18.03 -11.45
CA LYS A 5 -5.73 16.74 -12.09
C LYS A 5 -5.47 15.59 -11.10
N ASN A 6 -5.28 15.84 -9.81
CA ASN A 6 -4.73 14.84 -8.88
C ASN A 6 -5.76 13.99 -8.11
N LYS A 7 -7.07 14.29 -8.18
CA LYS A 7 -8.07 13.60 -7.33
C LYS A 7 -8.37 12.17 -7.80
N GLN A 8 -8.66 11.99 -9.09
CA GLN A 8 -8.90 10.67 -9.66
C GLN A 8 -7.62 9.82 -9.71
N GLN A 9 -6.47 10.47 -9.85
CA GLN A 9 -5.19 9.78 -9.89
C GLN A 9 -4.78 9.24 -8.51
N ALA A 10 -5.13 9.92 -7.41
CA ALA A 10 -4.75 9.47 -6.07
C ALA A 10 -5.35 8.09 -5.73
N PHE A 11 -6.65 7.88 -6.02
CA PHE A 11 -7.27 6.57 -5.79
C PHE A 11 -6.65 5.48 -6.67
N GLN A 12 -6.38 5.78 -7.95
CA GLN A 12 -5.72 4.83 -8.85
C GLN A 12 -4.29 4.51 -8.40
N ALA A 13 -3.55 5.49 -7.89
CA ALA A 13 -2.22 5.30 -7.33
C ALA A 13 -2.30 4.35 -6.12
N ALA A 14 -3.18 4.61 -5.16
CA ALA A 14 -3.39 3.73 -4.00
C ALA A 14 -3.76 2.30 -4.42
N GLN A 15 -4.61 2.12 -5.44
CA GLN A 15 -4.92 0.79 -5.98
C GLN A 15 -3.70 0.10 -6.60
N GLN A 16 -2.85 0.85 -7.30
CA GLN A 16 -1.63 0.31 -7.88
C GLN A 16 -0.61 -0.05 -6.80
N GLY A 17 -0.41 0.82 -5.80
CA GLY A 17 0.47 0.56 -4.66
C GLY A 17 0.05 -0.69 -3.89
N MET A 18 -1.25 -0.85 -3.60
CA MET A 18 -1.75 -2.04 -2.93
C MET A 18 -1.45 -3.31 -3.72
N LYS A 19 -1.64 -3.30 -5.05
CA LYS A 19 -1.31 -4.44 -5.90
C LYS A 19 0.19 -4.76 -5.87
N GLN A 20 1.04 -3.75 -5.93
CA GLN A 20 2.50 -3.93 -5.87
C GLN A 20 2.92 -4.50 -4.51
N LEU A 21 2.33 -4.00 -3.43
CA LEU A 21 2.54 -4.49 -2.09
C LEU A 21 2.13 -5.98 -1.98
N ASP A 22 0.94 -6.33 -2.47
CA ASP A 22 0.47 -7.72 -2.50
C ASP A 22 1.41 -8.61 -3.30
N ASP A 23 1.88 -8.15 -4.45
CA ASP A 23 2.84 -8.91 -5.28
C ASP A 23 4.16 -9.12 -4.51
N VAL A 24 4.69 -8.10 -3.85
CA VAL A 24 5.93 -8.21 -3.05
C VAL A 24 5.73 -9.13 -1.85
N TYR A 25 4.59 -9.03 -1.17
CA TYR A 25 4.23 -9.88 -0.04
C TYR A 25 4.10 -11.36 -0.45
N ASN A 26 3.39 -11.64 -1.56
CA ASN A 26 3.22 -13.00 -2.07
C ASN A 26 4.52 -13.65 -2.56
N ASN A 27 5.52 -12.83 -2.93
CA ASN A 27 6.84 -13.31 -3.35
C ASN A 27 7.83 -13.46 -2.17
N LEU A 28 7.41 -13.16 -0.95
CA LEU A 28 8.26 -13.25 0.23
C LEU A 28 8.51 -14.72 0.58
N VAL A 29 9.78 -15.14 0.61
CA VAL A 29 10.17 -16.54 0.93
C VAL A 29 11.07 -16.56 2.14
N GLN A 30 10.54 -17.03 3.27
CA GLN A 30 11.22 -17.00 4.57
C GLN A 30 12.55 -17.79 4.62
N ASP A 31 12.64 -18.87 3.85
CA ASP A 31 13.83 -19.75 3.83
C ASP A 31 14.89 -19.32 2.80
N ASP A 32 14.67 -18.21 2.08
CA ASP A 32 15.60 -17.72 1.06
C ASP A 32 16.69 -16.81 1.67
N ALA A 33 17.92 -16.90 1.16
CA ALA A 33 19.03 -16.03 1.59
C ALA A 33 18.75 -14.53 1.38
N SER A 34 17.83 -14.19 0.47
CA SER A 34 17.42 -12.82 0.16
C SER A 34 16.27 -12.31 1.05
N TYR A 35 15.75 -13.11 1.99
CA TYR A 35 14.59 -12.74 2.82
C TYR A 35 14.73 -11.37 3.51
N GLY A 36 15.90 -11.06 4.07
CA GLY A 36 16.13 -9.75 4.70
C GLY A 36 16.06 -8.56 3.72
N GLN A 37 16.50 -8.75 2.47
CA GLN A 37 16.36 -7.74 1.42
C GLN A 37 14.90 -7.61 0.97
N GLN A 38 14.19 -8.73 0.84
CA GLN A 38 12.77 -8.77 0.49
C GLN A 38 11.92 -8.05 1.56
N LEU A 39 12.18 -8.30 2.85
CA LEU A 39 11.52 -7.59 3.96
C LEU A 39 11.77 -6.09 3.92
N LYS A 40 13.01 -5.68 3.62
CA LYS A 40 13.33 -4.25 3.48
C LYS A 40 12.54 -3.62 2.33
N HIS A 41 12.45 -4.31 1.20
CA HIS A 41 11.66 -3.85 0.06
C HIS A 41 10.17 -3.77 0.41
N LEU A 42 9.62 -4.81 1.05
CA LEU A 42 8.24 -4.83 1.55
C LEU A 42 7.96 -3.62 2.46
N LYS A 43 8.86 -3.30 3.41
CA LYS A 43 8.72 -2.14 4.29
C LYS A 43 8.67 -0.81 3.51
N GLN A 44 9.41 -0.70 2.40
CA GLN A 44 9.35 0.49 1.55
C GLN A 44 8.00 0.59 0.84
N GLU A 45 7.55 -0.51 0.24
CA GLU A 45 6.26 -0.58 -0.45
C GLU A 45 5.08 -0.30 0.51
N VAL A 46 5.14 -0.80 1.75
CA VAL A 46 4.17 -0.50 2.81
C VAL A 46 4.07 1.00 3.04
N ASN A 47 5.20 1.67 3.28
CA ASN A 47 5.21 3.11 3.56
C ASN A 47 4.72 3.93 2.36
N GLU A 48 5.15 3.58 1.15
CA GLU A 48 4.72 4.26 -0.07
C GLU A 48 3.21 4.07 -0.31
N THR A 49 2.70 2.87 -0.12
CA THR A 49 1.27 2.56 -0.28
C THR A 49 0.42 3.26 0.77
N TYR A 50 0.85 3.29 2.04
CA TYR A 50 0.19 4.06 3.10
C TYR A 50 0.04 5.53 2.70
N GLN A 51 1.13 6.17 2.25
CA GLN A 51 1.10 7.57 1.85
C GLN A 51 0.17 7.81 0.65
N GLN A 52 0.14 6.88 -0.32
CA GLN A 52 -0.79 6.96 -1.44
C GLN A 52 -2.26 6.85 -0.99
N ILE A 53 -2.54 5.97 -0.03
CA ILE A 53 -3.88 5.81 0.55
C ILE A 53 -4.32 7.07 1.29
N GLU A 54 -3.45 7.65 2.14
CA GLU A 54 -3.76 8.90 2.85
C GLU A 54 -4.10 10.03 1.88
N ASN A 55 -3.26 10.23 0.86
CA ASN A 55 -3.50 11.21 -0.19
C ASN A 55 -4.82 10.94 -0.95
N ALA A 56 -5.17 9.67 -1.16
CA ALA A 56 -6.43 9.29 -1.79
C ALA A 56 -7.63 9.57 -0.89
N MET A 57 -7.53 9.38 0.43
CA MET A 57 -8.61 9.60 1.39
C MET A 57 -9.07 11.06 1.45
N GLU A 58 -8.14 12.01 1.25
CA GLU A 58 -8.45 13.45 1.21
C GLU A 58 -9.46 13.82 0.12
N VAL A 59 -9.47 13.06 -0.99
CA VAL A 59 -10.18 13.40 -2.21
C VAL A 59 -11.19 12.35 -2.66
N ALA A 60 -11.21 11.20 -1.99
CA ALA A 60 -12.06 10.06 -2.28
C ALA A 60 -13.55 10.32 -1.97
N SER A 61 -14.41 9.75 -2.81
CA SER A 61 -15.84 9.57 -2.50
C SER A 61 -16.04 8.56 -1.36
N GLU A 62 -17.25 8.50 -0.80
CA GLU A 62 -17.58 7.59 0.30
C GLU A 62 -17.27 6.12 -0.02
N THR A 63 -17.67 5.64 -1.21
CA THR A 63 -17.37 4.27 -1.65
C THR A 63 -15.88 4.03 -1.79
N GLN A 64 -15.13 5.03 -2.29
CA GLN A 64 -13.68 4.94 -2.40
C GLN A 64 -13.01 4.95 -1.03
N ARG A 65 -13.52 5.72 -0.06
CA ARG A 65 -13.02 5.73 1.32
C ARG A 65 -13.17 4.36 1.98
N GLN A 66 -14.33 3.72 1.85
CA GLN A 66 -14.52 2.36 2.36
C GLN A 66 -13.51 1.37 1.78
N GLN A 67 -13.19 1.51 0.49
CA GLN A 67 -12.16 0.68 -0.15
C GLN A 67 -10.75 0.99 0.36
N LEU A 68 -10.44 2.27 0.61
CA LEU A 68 -9.14 2.72 1.13
C LEU A 68 -8.96 2.29 2.60
N GLU A 69 -9.99 2.34 3.42
CA GLU A 69 -9.99 1.82 4.80
C GLU A 69 -9.71 0.32 4.82
N LYS A 70 -10.30 -0.42 3.87
CA LYS A 70 -9.99 -1.84 3.71
C LYS A 70 -8.50 -2.04 3.39
N TYR A 71 -7.92 -1.24 2.49
CA TYR A 71 -6.49 -1.35 2.21
C TYR A 71 -5.63 -1.07 3.44
N LEU A 72 -5.97 -0.08 4.27
CA LEU A 72 -5.25 0.14 5.53
C LEU A 72 -5.29 -1.09 6.44
N SER A 73 -6.46 -1.72 6.58
CA SER A 73 -6.60 -2.96 7.36
C SER A 73 -5.80 -4.11 6.77
N ASP A 74 -5.78 -4.25 5.44
CA ASP A 74 -5.03 -5.30 4.75
C ASP A 74 -3.51 -5.09 4.95
N ILE A 75 -3.03 -3.84 4.91
CA ILE A 75 -1.62 -3.50 5.18
C ILE A 75 -1.25 -3.80 6.64
N GLU A 76 -2.10 -3.46 7.60
CA GLU A 76 -1.86 -3.79 9.01
C GLU A 76 -1.72 -5.30 9.22
N GLN A 77 -2.53 -6.10 8.52
CA GLN A 77 -2.42 -7.56 8.55
C GLN A 77 -1.07 -8.03 8.02
N ILE A 78 -0.65 -7.54 6.85
CA ILE A 78 0.66 -7.87 6.26
C ILE A 78 1.78 -7.53 7.25
N VAL A 79 1.80 -6.31 7.77
CA VAL A 79 2.82 -5.83 8.73
C VAL A 79 2.91 -6.74 9.94
N ASN A 80 1.77 -7.14 10.50
CA ASN A 80 1.72 -8.05 11.64
C ASN A 80 2.19 -9.47 11.28
N GLU A 81 1.78 -10.01 10.13
CA GLU A 81 2.13 -11.36 9.68
C GLU A 81 3.63 -11.53 9.47
N VAL A 82 4.29 -10.52 8.89
CA VAL A 82 5.75 -10.55 8.66
C VAL A 82 6.56 -9.95 9.82
N ASN A 83 5.90 -9.59 10.93
CA ASN A 83 6.50 -8.94 12.11
C ASN A 83 7.37 -7.72 11.73
N LEU A 84 6.86 -6.88 10.83
CA LEU A 84 7.50 -5.63 10.44
C LEU A 84 7.28 -4.56 11.52
N GLU A 85 8.07 -4.59 12.60
CA GLU A 85 8.11 -3.51 13.61
C GLU A 85 9.03 -2.34 13.19
#